data_AF-A0AAD4HB83-F1
#
_entry.id   AF-A0AAD4HB83-F1
#
_cell.length_a   1.000
_cell.length_b   1.000
_cell.length_c   1.000
_cell.angle_alpha   90.00
_cell.angle_beta   90.00
_cell.angle_gamma   90.00
#
_symmetry.space_group_name_H-M   'P 1'
#
loop_
_entity.id
_entity.type
_entity.pdbx_description
1 polymer ?
#
loop_
_entity_poly.entity_id
_entity_poly.type
_entity_poly.pdbx_seq_one_letter_code
_entity_poly.pdbx_strand_id
1 'polypeptide(L)'
;MSIRSLLRQNTTITSVRAFNIRPSTSILTRRVILPTMPANLSTSAPVAVERPQSTFEEVTWKAFLTHEPELNALADSKYRHLASDETVEKTKKALEARGFKVHVVANKDEAFQKVVSLIPAGSSINTAHSTTLEETGITNFLMSPSHPWNNIRGAIIAEKDPIKQGDLRRTLGTTVDYFLTSMTAITESGEIAHGDQTGTKVGGVSFGAGNVIVVAGTNKIVKDEAEAWKRTTEFCLPFVSAYSRRAFKIKEAFMTNYELLRATQNGRIQVVLVKEALGF
;
A
#
# COMPACT_ATOMS: atom_id res chain seq x y z
N MET A 1 -18.93 8.92 42.78
CA MET A 1 -18.30 10.26 42.83
C MET A 1 -16.78 10.05 42.77
N SER A 2 -16.21 10.10 41.57
CA SER A 2 -15.56 11.27 40.94
C SER A 2 -14.09 11.41 41.36
N ILE A 3 -13.21 11.19 40.38
CA ILE A 3 -11.77 11.48 40.39
C ILE A 3 -11.61 13.01 40.54
N ARG A 4 -11.74 13.50 41.77
CA ARG A 4 -11.63 14.93 42.12
C ARG A 4 -10.81 15.20 43.39
N SER A 5 -10.01 14.26 43.88
CA SER A 5 -9.25 14.47 45.14
C SER A 5 -7.73 14.26 45.09
N LEU A 6 -7.12 13.85 43.98
CA LEU A 6 -5.67 13.89 43.85
C LEU A 6 -5.25 15.08 42.99
N LEU A 7 -4.92 16.19 43.66
CA LEU A 7 -3.92 17.21 43.28
C LEU A 7 -4.21 18.49 44.09
N ARG A 8 -3.89 18.45 45.38
CA ARG A 8 -3.56 19.65 46.15
C ARG A 8 -2.37 19.32 47.02
N GLN A 9 -1.19 19.80 46.61
CA GLN A 9 -0.30 20.54 47.50
C GLN A 9 0.81 21.23 46.69
N ASN A 10 0.86 22.54 46.91
CA ASN A 10 2.02 23.45 46.82
C ASN A 10 2.64 23.74 45.45
N THR A 11 2.24 24.87 44.86
CA THR A 11 3.15 26.04 44.80
C THR A 11 2.38 27.33 44.50
N THR A 12 2.82 28.37 45.20
CA THR A 12 2.26 29.71 45.31
C THR A 12 2.33 30.47 43.99
N ILE A 13 1.22 31.08 43.58
CA ILE A 13 1.09 31.93 42.40
C ILE A 13 1.60 33.33 42.75
N THR A 14 2.61 33.82 42.02
CA THR A 14 2.92 35.25 41.97
C THR A 14 3.07 35.69 40.50
N SER A 15 2.22 36.64 40.10
CA SER A 15 2.18 37.41 38.84
C SER A 15 2.17 36.65 37.50
N VAL A 16 0.97 36.52 36.92
CA VAL A 16 0.78 36.21 35.49
C VAL A 16 1.11 37.47 34.69
N ARG A 17 2.26 37.49 34.00
CA ARG A 17 2.43 38.34 32.81
C ARG A 17 1.67 37.65 31.68
N ALA A 18 0.57 38.24 31.24
CA ALA A 18 -0.16 37.79 30.06
C ALA A 18 0.74 37.92 28.82
N PHE A 19 1.36 36.81 28.40
CA PHE A 19 1.92 36.72 27.06
C PHE A 19 0.75 36.58 26.08
N ASN A 20 0.36 37.71 25.50
CA ASN A 20 -0.56 37.78 24.38
C ASN A 20 0.13 37.18 23.14
N ILE A 21 0.09 35.86 22.99
CA ILE A 21 0.49 35.21 21.74
C ILE A 21 -0.65 35.44 20.74
N ARG A 22 -0.56 36.52 19.97
CA ARG A 22 -1.35 36.66 18.75
C ARG A 22 -0.88 35.58 17.76
N PRO A 23 -1.77 34.76 17.18
CA PRO A 23 -1.37 33.90 16.08
C PRO A 23 -0.92 34.79 14.91
N SER A 24 0.37 34.71 14.59
CA SER A 24 0.92 35.31 13.38
C SER A 24 0.28 34.60 12.17
N THR A 25 -0.64 35.29 11.50
CA THR A 25 -1.31 34.85 10.28
C THR A 25 -0.42 34.97 9.03
N SER A 26 0.88 34.71 9.13
CA SER A 26 1.76 34.63 7.98
C SER A 26 2.70 33.44 8.13
N ILE A 27 2.26 32.28 7.63
CA ILE A 27 2.97 31.27 6.83
C ILE A 27 1.86 30.26 6.49
N LEU A 28 0.93 30.69 5.64
CA LEU A 28 -0.12 29.83 5.07
C LEU A 28 0.37 29.37 3.70
N THR A 29 0.45 28.04 3.56
CA THR A 29 0.31 27.30 2.31
C THR A 29 1.16 27.77 1.13
N ARG A 30 2.41 27.29 1.04
CA ARG A 30 2.97 26.98 -0.29
C ARG A 30 2.15 25.82 -0.86
N ARG A 31 1.07 26.15 -1.57
CA ARG A 31 0.46 25.23 -2.54
C ARG A 31 1.58 24.80 -3.48
N VAL A 32 1.93 23.52 -3.48
CA VAL A 32 2.67 22.96 -4.60
C VAL A 32 1.72 23.06 -5.80
N ILE A 33 1.96 24.04 -6.66
CA ILE A 33 1.22 24.18 -7.91
C ILE A 33 1.72 23.07 -8.82
N LEU A 34 0.92 22.00 -8.93
CA LEU A 34 1.12 21.00 -9.96
C LEU A 34 0.77 21.64 -11.32
N PRO A 35 1.50 21.33 -12.40
CA PRO A 35 1.13 21.80 -13.73
C PRO A 35 -0.28 21.29 -14.07
N THR A 36 -1.18 22.24 -14.37
CA THR A 36 -2.56 21.94 -14.78
C THR A 36 -2.54 21.33 -16.17
N MET A 37 -3.01 20.09 -16.30
CA MET A 37 -3.29 19.47 -17.60
C MET A 37 -4.42 20.23 -18.33
N PRO A 38 -4.38 20.34 -19.67
CA PRO A 38 -5.47 20.94 -20.42
C PRO A 38 -6.76 20.12 -20.29
N ALA A 39 -7.86 20.80 -19.96
CA ALA A 39 -9.18 20.21 -19.86
C ALA A 39 -9.72 19.88 -21.26
N ASN A 40 -9.59 18.63 -21.67
CA ASN A 40 -10.42 18.05 -22.73
C ASN A 40 -10.65 16.57 -22.41
N LEU A 41 -11.72 16.29 -21.66
CA LEU A 41 -12.22 14.93 -21.44
C LEU A 41 -13.56 14.81 -22.17
N SER A 42 -13.49 14.19 -23.35
CA SER A 42 -14.64 13.67 -24.09
C SER A 42 -15.43 12.71 -23.20
N THR A 43 -16.73 12.98 -23.05
CA THR A 43 -17.70 12.15 -22.30
C THR A 43 -18.13 10.93 -23.10
N SER A 44 -17.19 10.10 -23.53
CA SER A 44 -17.47 8.74 -24.00
C SER A 44 -17.44 7.78 -22.82
N ALA A 45 -18.37 6.81 -22.77
CA ALA A 45 -18.33 5.70 -21.82
C ALA A 45 -16.91 5.10 -21.76
N PRO A 46 -16.40 4.70 -20.58
CA PRO A 46 -15.04 4.19 -20.46
C PRO A 46 -14.91 2.95 -21.32
N VAL A 47 -14.17 3.07 -22.43
CA VAL A 47 -13.67 1.91 -23.18
C VAL A 47 -12.88 1.08 -22.17
N ALA A 48 -13.26 -0.20 -22.00
CA ALA A 48 -12.55 -1.08 -21.09
C ALA A 48 -11.06 -1.09 -21.50
N VAL A 49 -10.22 -0.50 -20.64
CA VAL A 49 -8.78 -0.40 -20.90
C VAL A 49 -8.22 -1.81 -20.82
N GLU A 50 -7.62 -2.32 -21.88
CA GLU A 50 -7.00 -3.66 -21.84
C GLU A 50 -5.89 -3.70 -20.79
N ARG A 51 -5.78 -4.82 -20.03
CA ARG A 51 -4.73 -4.96 -19.01
C ARG A 51 -3.37 -5.02 -19.70
N PRO A 52 -2.43 -4.10 -19.39
CA PRO A 52 -1.07 -4.22 -19.88
C PRO A 52 -0.37 -5.47 -19.34
N GLN A 53 0.44 -6.12 -20.15
CA GLN A 53 1.32 -7.18 -19.64
C GLN A 53 2.45 -6.59 -18.80
N SER A 54 2.88 -7.35 -17.80
CA SER A 54 4.01 -6.96 -16.96
C SER A 54 5.30 -6.97 -17.78
N THR A 55 6.08 -5.90 -17.72
CA THR A 55 7.43 -5.83 -18.32
C THR A 55 8.54 -6.17 -17.31
N PHE A 56 8.17 -6.66 -16.12
CA PHE A 56 9.08 -6.92 -15.00
C PHE A 56 9.53 -8.39 -14.97
N GLU A 57 9.93 -8.94 -16.11
CA GLU A 57 10.20 -10.38 -16.29
C GLU A 57 11.28 -10.92 -15.34
N GLU A 58 12.29 -10.09 -15.04
CA GLU A 58 13.45 -10.41 -14.19
C GLU A 58 13.15 -10.51 -12.69
N VAL A 59 11.96 -10.08 -12.26
CA VAL A 59 11.53 -10.08 -10.84
C VAL A 59 10.23 -10.87 -10.65
N THR A 60 9.91 -11.73 -11.61
CA THR A 60 8.82 -12.70 -11.49
C THR A 60 9.18 -13.83 -10.54
N TRP A 61 8.17 -14.54 -10.02
CA TRP A 61 8.36 -15.78 -9.27
C TRP A 61 9.30 -16.77 -9.97
N LYS A 62 9.06 -17.03 -11.26
CA LYS A 62 9.87 -17.94 -12.09
C LYS A 62 11.31 -17.43 -12.21
N ALA A 63 11.51 -16.13 -12.44
CA ALA A 63 12.84 -15.55 -12.54
C ALA A 63 13.59 -15.60 -11.21
N PHE A 64 12.92 -15.45 -10.07
CA PHE A 64 13.57 -15.60 -8.76
C PHE A 64 14.03 -17.04 -8.52
N LEU A 65 13.18 -18.04 -8.74
CA LEU A 65 13.56 -19.44 -8.56
C LEU A 65 14.68 -19.90 -9.53
N THR A 66 14.73 -19.30 -10.73
CA THR A 66 15.78 -19.63 -11.72
C THR A 66 17.14 -19.09 -11.30
N HIS A 67 17.19 -17.89 -10.72
CA HIS A 67 18.43 -17.13 -10.55
C HIS A 67 18.89 -17.01 -9.09
N GLU A 68 18.06 -17.37 -8.10
CA GLU A 68 18.41 -17.42 -6.67
C GLU A 68 18.14 -18.85 -6.15
N PRO A 69 19.09 -19.79 -6.31
CA PRO A 69 18.87 -21.20 -5.96
C PRO A 69 18.45 -21.42 -4.50
N GLU A 70 18.82 -20.52 -3.59
CA GLU A 70 18.41 -20.55 -2.18
C GLU A 70 16.88 -20.43 -2.00
N LEU A 71 16.18 -19.81 -2.95
CA LEU A 71 14.73 -19.65 -2.91
C LEU A 71 13.99 -20.93 -3.35
N ASN A 72 14.69 -21.90 -3.94
CA ASN A 72 14.08 -23.17 -4.35
C ASN A 72 13.54 -23.97 -3.16
N ALA A 73 14.12 -23.79 -1.96
CA ALA A 73 13.59 -24.37 -0.72
C ALA A 73 12.19 -23.84 -0.36
N LEU A 74 11.78 -22.70 -0.93
CA LEU A 74 10.48 -22.07 -0.72
C LEU A 74 9.52 -22.27 -1.91
N ALA A 75 9.94 -22.98 -2.97
CA ALA A 75 9.17 -23.14 -4.19
C ALA A 75 7.81 -23.82 -3.95
N ASP A 76 7.81 -24.88 -3.13
CA ASP A 76 6.63 -25.67 -2.75
C ASP A 76 5.99 -25.18 -1.44
N SER A 77 6.28 -23.94 -1.04
CA SER A 77 5.70 -23.38 0.17
C SER A 77 4.19 -23.31 0.09
N LYS A 78 3.51 -23.65 1.20
CA LYS A 78 2.05 -23.49 1.34
C LYS A 78 1.54 -22.09 1.00
N TYR A 79 2.39 -21.05 1.13
CA TYR A 79 2.05 -19.66 0.79
C TYR A 79 1.92 -19.39 -0.73
N ARG A 80 2.11 -20.42 -1.55
CA ARG A 80 1.80 -20.42 -2.99
C ARG A 80 0.46 -21.08 -3.31
N HIS A 81 -0.12 -21.83 -2.38
CA HIS A 81 -1.41 -22.49 -2.60
C HIS A 81 -2.56 -21.47 -2.47
N LEU A 82 -3.57 -21.63 -3.32
CA LEU A 82 -4.77 -20.80 -3.25
C LEU A 82 -5.62 -21.21 -2.05
N ALA A 83 -6.22 -20.24 -1.38
CA ALA A 83 -7.26 -20.52 -0.41
C ALA A 83 -8.50 -21.11 -1.11
N SER A 84 -9.22 -22.00 -0.41
CA SER A 84 -10.50 -22.53 -0.90
C SER A 84 -11.56 -21.43 -0.97
N ASP A 85 -12.60 -21.64 -1.77
CA ASP A 85 -13.72 -20.70 -1.86
C ASP A 85 -14.40 -20.45 -0.51
N GLU A 86 -14.47 -21.48 0.35
CA GLU A 86 -14.98 -21.35 1.72
C GLU A 86 -14.10 -20.41 2.56
N THR A 87 -12.78 -20.61 2.53
CA THR A 87 -11.82 -19.75 3.25
C THR A 87 -11.87 -18.31 2.72
N VAL A 88 -12.00 -18.12 1.41
CA VAL A 88 -12.13 -16.80 0.79
C VAL A 88 -13.40 -16.09 1.27
N GLU A 89 -14.55 -16.78 1.27
CA GLU A 89 -15.81 -16.19 1.71
C GLU A 89 -15.83 -15.88 3.22
N LYS A 90 -15.25 -16.77 4.04
CA LYS A 90 -15.05 -16.52 5.48
C LYS A 90 -14.18 -15.28 5.72
N THR A 91 -13.05 -15.20 5.03
CA THR A 91 -12.10 -14.08 5.15
C THR A 91 -12.72 -12.76 4.68
N LYS A 92 -13.47 -12.80 3.58
CA LYS A 92 -14.24 -11.64 3.08
C LYS A 92 -15.17 -11.10 4.15
N LYS A 93 -16.01 -11.95 4.76
CA LYS A 93 -16.94 -11.54 5.83
C LYS A 93 -16.20 -10.96 7.03
N ALA A 94 -15.07 -11.54 7.41
CA ALA A 94 -14.27 -11.07 8.53
C ALA A 94 -13.63 -9.69 8.25
N LEU A 95 -13.14 -9.46 7.03
CA LEU A 95 -12.65 -8.17 6.57
C LEU A 95 -13.79 -7.12 6.55
N GLU A 96 -14.94 -7.46 6.00
CA GLU A 96 -16.11 -6.56 5.95
C GLU A 96 -16.59 -6.18 7.36
N ALA A 97 -16.63 -7.13 8.30
CA ALA A 97 -16.94 -6.88 9.71
C ALA A 97 -15.95 -5.92 10.40
N ARG A 98 -14.73 -5.81 9.87
CA ARG A 98 -13.68 -4.88 10.33
C ARG A 98 -13.68 -3.55 9.57
N GLY A 99 -14.69 -3.30 8.73
CA GLY A 99 -14.90 -2.05 8.02
C GLY A 99 -14.18 -1.94 6.67
N PHE A 100 -13.47 -2.99 6.22
CA PHE A 100 -12.87 -3.03 4.89
C PHE A 100 -13.95 -3.23 3.83
N LYS A 101 -13.78 -2.64 2.65
CA LYS A 101 -14.58 -3.01 1.47
C LYS A 101 -13.86 -4.13 0.72
N VAL A 102 -14.55 -5.21 0.38
CA VAL A 102 -13.90 -6.38 -0.24
C VAL A 102 -14.50 -6.70 -1.59
N HIS A 103 -13.63 -6.87 -2.58
CA HIS A 103 -13.98 -7.31 -3.94
C HIS A 103 -13.25 -8.63 -4.18
N VAL A 104 -13.98 -9.68 -4.57
CA VAL A 104 -13.38 -10.95 -4.97
C VAL A 104 -13.48 -11.06 -6.49
N VAL A 105 -12.35 -11.33 -7.15
CA VAL A 105 -12.24 -11.42 -8.61
C VAL A 105 -11.52 -12.70 -9.02
N ALA A 106 -11.81 -13.21 -10.20
CA ALA A 106 -11.32 -14.52 -10.63
C ALA A 106 -9.84 -14.51 -11.01
N ASN A 107 -9.36 -13.41 -11.63
CA ASN A 107 -8.05 -13.37 -12.28
C ASN A 107 -7.44 -11.95 -12.30
N LYS A 108 -6.21 -11.85 -12.81
CA LYS A 108 -5.49 -10.57 -12.95
C LYS A 108 -6.20 -9.55 -13.84
N ASP A 109 -6.88 -9.98 -14.90
CA ASP A 109 -7.59 -9.08 -15.81
C ASP A 109 -8.76 -8.41 -15.08
N GLU A 110 -9.57 -9.18 -14.36
CA GLU A 110 -10.66 -8.64 -13.53
C GLU A 110 -10.16 -7.77 -12.38
N ALA A 111 -9.02 -8.13 -11.76
CA ALA A 111 -8.38 -7.32 -10.74
C ALA A 111 -7.98 -5.94 -11.29
N PHE A 112 -7.36 -5.92 -12.47
CA PHE A 112 -6.99 -4.69 -13.16
C PHE A 112 -8.22 -3.82 -13.45
N GLN A 113 -9.27 -4.38 -14.08
CA GLN A 113 -10.50 -3.64 -14.36
C GLN A 113 -11.14 -3.10 -13.09
N LYS A 114 -11.16 -3.91 -12.02
CA LYS A 114 -11.70 -3.48 -10.73
C LYS A 114 -10.94 -2.27 -10.21
N VAL A 115 -9.61 -2.32 -10.14
CA VAL A 115 -8.80 -1.19 -9.66
C VAL A 115 -9.04 0.05 -10.50
N VAL A 116 -9.05 -0.06 -11.84
CA VAL A 116 -9.31 1.07 -12.73
C VAL A 116 -10.69 1.68 -12.48
N SER A 117 -11.71 0.86 -12.27
CA SER A 117 -13.08 1.33 -11.98
C SER A 117 -13.23 2.03 -10.62
N LEU A 118 -12.33 1.76 -9.66
CA LEU A 118 -12.41 2.32 -8.29
C LEU A 118 -11.81 3.72 -8.17
N ILE A 119 -11.00 4.15 -9.14
CA ILE A 119 -10.20 5.37 -9.06
C ILE A 119 -10.70 6.37 -10.11
N PRO A 120 -11.31 7.50 -9.68
CA PRO A 120 -11.73 8.56 -10.59
C PRO A 120 -10.57 9.11 -11.43
N ALA A 121 -10.89 9.57 -12.65
CA ALA A 121 -9.94 10.31 -13.46
C ALA A 121 -9.51 11.60 -12.73
N GLY A 122 -8.25 11.98 -12.88
CA GLY A 122 -7.62 13.14 -12.24
C GLY A 122 -7.15 12.91 -10.81
N SER A 123 -7.51 11.80 -10.15
CA SER A 123 -7.05 11.50 -8.79
C SER A 123 -5.53 11.38 -8.71
N SER A 124 -4.95 11.90 -7.63
CA SER A 124 -3.55 11.67 -7.27
C SER A 124 -3.35 10.27 -6.72
N ILE A 125 -2.34 9.57 -7.23
CA ILE A 125 -2.02 8.20 -6.85
C ILE A 125 -0.56 8.06 -6.47
N ASN A 126 -0.27 7.19 -5.51
CA ASN A 126 1.06 6.68 -5.27
C ASN A 126 0.99 5.16 -5.02
N THR A 127 2.10 4.47 -5.28
CA THR A 127 2.22 3.04 -4.98
C THR A 127 3.49 2.75 -4.21
N ALA A 128 3.42 1.77 -3.31
CA ALA A 128 4.62 1.09 -2.83
C ALA A 128 5.07 0.05 -3.85
N HIS A 129 6.34 -0.37 -3.79
CA HIS A 129 6.79 -1.49 -4.59
C HIS A 129 5.97 -2.75 -4.27
N SER A 130 5.51 -3.45 -5.30
CA SER A 130 4.67 -4.63 -5.17
C SER A 130 4.72 -5.48 -6.44
N THR A 131 5.26 -6.69 -6.34
CA THR A 131 5.21 -7.68 -7.41
C THR A 131 3.78 -8.03 -7.81
N THR A 132 2.83 -8.02 -6.87
CA THR A 132 1.41 -8.22 -7.19
C THR A 132 0.84 -7.10 -8.08
N LEU A 133 1.23 -5.83 -7.89
CA LEU A 133 0.83 -4.73 -8.77
C LEU A 133 1.51 -4.80 -10.15
N GLU A 134 2.74 -5.32 -10.20
CA GLU A 134 3.45 -5.60 -11.46
C GLU A 134 2.76 -6.72 -12.24
N GLU A 135 2.49 -7.86 -11.59
CA GLU A 135 1.82 -9.01 -12.21
C GLU A 135 0.42 -8.67 -12.74
N THR A 136 -0.34 -7.85 -12.02
CA THR A 136 -1.67 -7.37 -12.43
C THR A 136 -1.63 -6.27 -13.49
N GLY A 137 -0.45 -5.85 -13.95
CA GLY A 137 -0.29 -4.83 -14.99
C GLY A 137 -0.56 -3.40 -14.52
N ILE A 138 -0.90 -3.20 -13.25
CA ILE A 138 -1.18 -1.87 -12.67
C ILE A 138 0.07 -0.99 -12.74
N THR A 139 1.24 -1.54 -12.39
CA THR A 139 2.50 -0.78 -12.47
C THR A 139 2.78 -0.33 -13.90
N ASN A 140 2.59 -1.21 -14.89
CA ASN A 140 2.79 -0.88 -16.30
C ASN A 140 1.78 0.15 -16.81
N PHE A 141 0.52 0.06 -16.37
CA PHE A 141 -0.50 1.06 -16.70
C PHE A 141 -0.11 2.45 -16.19
N LEU A 142 0.44 2.54 -14.97
CA LEU A 142 0.96 3.79 -14.40
C LEU A 142 2.20 4.33 -15.12
N MET A 143 2.90 3.52 -15.90
CA MET A 143 4.03 3.96 -16.72
C MET A 143 3.56 4.48 -18.10
N SER A 144 2.33 4.19 -18.51
CA SER A 144 1.78 4.68 -19.77
C SER A 144 1.46 6.17 -19.70
N PRO A 145 1.88 7.00 -20.66
CA PRO A 145 1.54 8.43 -20.66
C PRO A 145 0.02 8.70 -20.81
N SER A 146 -0.77 7.69 -21.20
CA SER A 146 -2.21 7.81 -21.43
C SER A 146 -3.09 7.51 -20.21
N HIS A 147 -2.50 7.14 -19.06
CA HIS A 147 -3.33 6.82 -17.89
C HIS A 147 -4.01 8.08 -17.32
N PRO A 148 -5.25 7.99 -16.79
CA PRO A 148 -6.06 9.16 -16.46
C PRO A 148 -5.80 9.73 -15.05
N TRP A 149 -4.65 9.45 -14.44
CA TRP A 149 -4.38 9.74 -13.02
C TRP A 149 -3.15 10.63 -12.86
N ASN A 150 -3.01 11.30 -11.72
CA ASN A 150 -1.80 12.04 -11.37
C ASN A 150 -0.82 11.11 -10.63
N ASN A 151 0.16 10.56 -11.35
CA ASN A 151 1.12 9.57 -10.84
C ASN A 151 2.26 10.21 -10.03
N ILE A 152 2.04 10.34 -8.72
CA ILE A 152 3.02 10.89 -7.77
C ILE A 152 4.26 10.00 -7.66
N ARG A 153 4.12 8.67 -7.81
CA ARG A 153 5.27 7.75 -7.81
C ARG A 153 6.24 8.07 -8.94
N GLY A 154 5.71 8.28 -10.14
CA GLY A 154 6.49 8.66 -11.32
C GLY A 154 7.26 9.95 -11.09
N ALA A 155 6.61 10.96 -10.52
CA ALA A 155 7.24 12.23 -10.17
C ALA A 155 8.38 12.06 -9.14
N ILE A 156 8.17 11.24 -8.10
CA ILE A 156 9.21 10.95 -7.09
C ILE A 156 10.42 10.27 -7.75
N ILE A 157 10.21 9.26 -8.61
CA ILE A 157 11.32 8.53 -9.27
C ILE A 157 12.07 9.42 -10.29
N ALA A 158 11.35 10.35 -10.92
CA ALA A 158 11.93 11.30 -11.86
C ALA A 158 12.84 12.34 -11.17
N GLU A 159 12.55 12.73 -9.92
CA GLU A 159 13.39 13.64 -9.15
C GLU A 159 14.76 13.02 -8.83
N LYS A 160 15.83 13.72 -9.21
CA LYS A 160 17.22 13.26 -9.10
C LYS A 160 17.95 13.87 -7.92
N ASP A 161 17.46 14.99 -7.38
CA ASP A 161 17.96 15.57 -6.14
C ASP A 161 17.48 14.70 -4.95
N PRO A 162 18.38 14.04 -4.20
CA PRO A 162 17.99 13.13 -3.12
C PRO A 162 17.21 13.80 -1.99
N ILE A 163 17.48 15.08 -1.70
CA ILE A 163 16.79 15.82 -0.64
C ILE A 163 15.35 16.09 -1.08
N LYS A 164 15.17 16.64 -2.28
CA LYS A 164 13.82 16.90 -2.84
C LYS A 164 13.05 15.61 -3.04
N GLN A 165 13.68 14.55 -3.53
CA GLN A 165 13.03 13.25 -3.67
C GLN A 165 12.56 12.73 -2.31
N GLY A 166 13.39 12.86 -1.27
CA GLY A 166 13.02 12.51 0.10
C GLY A 166 11.83 13.32 0.61
N ASP A 167 11.80 14.63 0.34
CA ASP A 167 10.72 15.53 0.74
C ASP A 167 9.40 15.20 0.02
N LEU A 168 9.45 14.95 -1.30
CA LEU A 168 8.30 14.50 -2.08
C LEU A 168 7.74 13.18 -1.53
N ARG A 169 8.61 12.22 -1.19
CA ARG A 169 8.20 10.93 -0.61
C ARG A 169 7.49 11.11 0.73
N ARG A 170 8.01 11.97 1.62
CA ARG A 170 7.41 12.21 2.95
C ARG A 170 6.10 12.99 2.89
N THR A 171 6.01 13.96 1.97
CA THR A 171 4.84 14.83 1.82
C THR A 171 3.84 14.21 0.85
N LEU A 172 3.95 14.52 -0.44
CA LEU A 172 3.01 14.11 -1.47
C LEU A 172 2.88 12.59 -1.61
N GLY A 173 3.95 11.84 -1.35
CA GLY A 173 3.96 10.38 -1.47
C GLY A 173 3.03 9.68 -0.48
N THR A 174 2.72 10.28 0.67
CA THR A 174 1.83 9.66 1.67
C THR A 174 0.43 10.25 1.67
N THR A 175 0.25 11.49 1.21
CA THR A 175 -1.02 12.23 1.25
C THR A 175 -1.73 12.30 -0.10
N VAL A 176 -1.80 11.17 -0.80
CA VAL A 176 -2.48 11.04 -2.11
C VAL A 176 -3.97 10.71 -1.96
N ASP A 177 -4.76 10.92 -3.01
CA ASP A 177 -6.17 10.51 -3.02
C ASP A 177 -6.32 8.98 -2.95
N TYR A 178 -5.45 8.25 -3.64
CA TYR A 178 -5.42 6.78 -3.64
C TYR A 178 -4.00 6.22 -3.50
N PHE A 179 -3.81 5.35 -2.51
CA PHE A 179 -2.57 4.59 -2.34
C PHE A 179 -2.79 3.13 -2.72
N LEU A 180 -2.05 2.62 -3.71
CA LEU A 180 -2.18 1.24 -4.15
C LEU A 180 -0.99 0.43 -3.61
N THR A 181 -1.28 -0.75 -3.07
CA THR A 181 -0.26 -1.67 -2.57
C THR A 181 -0.76 -3.11 -2.57
N SER A 182 0.16 -4.05 -2.34
CA SER A 182 -0.16 -5.38 -1.82
C SER A 182 0.30 -5.48 -0.37
N MET A 183 -0.14 -6.55 0.27
CA MET A 183 0.19 -6.91 1.65
C MET A 183 0.94 -8.25 1.69
N THR A 184 1.57 -8.55 2.82
CA THR A 184 2.32 -9.80 3.02
C THR A 184 1.45 -10.88 3.64
N ALA A 185 0.34 -10.55 4.31
CA ALA A 185 -0.64 -11.57 4.70
C ALA A 185 -1.99 -10.94 4.99
N ILE A 186 -3.03 -11.76 4.88
CA ILE A 186 -4.39 -11.45 5.34
C ILE A 186 -4.83 -12.63 6.20
N THR A 187 -5.17 -12.40 7.46
CA THR A 187 -5.63 -13.50 8.33
C THR A 187 -7.06 -13.89 7.97
N GLU A 188 -7.46 -15.14 8.21
CA GLU A 188 -8.85 -15.58 8.07
C GLU A 188 -9.82 -14.77 8.96
N SER A 189 -9.31 -14.22 10.06
CA SER A 189 -10.02 -13.32 10.96
C SER A 189 -10.09 -11.87 10.48
N GLY A 190 -9.51 -11.53 9.32
CA GLY A 190 -9.67 -10.24 8.65
C GLY A 190 -8.66 -9.16 9.04
N GLU A 191 -7.52 -9.51 9.63
CA GLU A 191 -6.39 -8.59 9.81
C GLU A 191 -5.43 -8.62 8.63
N ILE A 192 -4.85 -7.47 8.32
CA ILE A 192 -3.98 -7.31 7.15
C ILE A 192 -2.57 -6.94 7.62
N ALA A 193 -1.59 -7.78 7.30
CA ALA A 193 -0.20 -7.61 7.70
C ALA A 193 0.67 -7.08 6.57
N HIS A 194 1.62 -6.21 6.89
CA HIS A 194 2.74 -5.90 6.00
C HIS A 194 4.00 -5.51 6.77
N GLY A 195 5.14 -5.72 6.11
CA GLY A 195 6.44 -5.22 6.53
C GLY A 195 6.95 -4.11 5.61
N ASP A 196 7.66 -3.15 6.19
CA ASP A 196 8.33 -2.08 5.44
C ASP A 196 9.72 -1.78 6.03
N GLN A 197 10.59 -1.27 5.17
CA GLN A 197 11.91 -0.77 5.54
C GLN A 197 11.88 0.75 5.78
N THR A 198 11.13 1.50 4.97
CA THR A 198 11.16 2.98 5.01
C THR A 198 9.95 3.59 5.72
N GLY A 199 8.92 2.78 5.99
CA GLY A 199 7.65 3.23 6.55
C GLY A 199 6.74 3.94 5.54
N THR A 200 7.06 3.91 4.24
CA THR A 200 6.24 4.52 3.19
C THR A 200 4.83 3.91 3.15
N LYS A 201 4.72 2.58 3.27
CA LYS A 201 3.41 1.90 3.37
C LYS A 201 2.69 2.30 4.65
N VAL A 202 3.36 2.36 5.81
CA VAL A 202 2.71 2.78 7.07
C VAL A 202 2.13 4.19 6.93
N GLY A 203 2.92 5.13 6.41
CA GLY A 203 2.47 6.51 6.21
C GLY A 203 1.28 6.62 5.25
N GLY A 204 1.34 5.98 4.08
CA GLY A 204 0.27 6.05 3.08
C GLY A 204 -0.97 5.23 3.48
N VAL A 205 -0.77 3.99 3.90
CA VAL A 205 -1.86 3.05 4.19
C VAL A 205 -2.58 3.44 5.47
N SER A 206 -1.88 3.72 6.55
CA SER A 206 -2.53 3.82 7.87
C SER A 206 -3.10 5.20 8.16
N PHE A 207 -2.53 6.23 7.54
CA PHE A 207 -2.90 7.61 7.84
C PHE A 207 -3.13 8.47 6.60
N GLY A 208 -2.10 8.67 5.78
CA GLY A 208 -2.02 9.80 4.87
C GLY A 208 -2.97 9.75 3.67
N ALA A 209 -3.19 8.57 3.08
CA ALA A 209 -3.94 8.48 1.83
C ALA A 209 -5.45 8.59 2.06
N GLY A 210 -6.13 9.34 1.20
CA GLY A 210 -7.58 9.50 1.25
C GLY A 210 -8.33 8.18 1.07
N ASN A 211 -7.80 7.28 0.24
CA ASN A 211 -8.26 5.92 0.01
C ASN A 211 -7.06 4.98 -0.17
N VAL A 212 -7.24 3.70 0.18
CA VAL A 212 -6.23 2.65 -0.04
C VAL A 212 -6.86 1.52 -0.81
N ILE A 213 -6.16 1.02 -1.83
CA ILE A 213 -6.54 -0.17 -2.57
C ILE A 213 -5.45 -1.23 -2.37
N VAL A 214 -5.81 -2.30 -1.67
CA VAL A 214 -4.99 -3.47 -1.45
C VAL A 214 -5.33 -4.51 -2.51
N VAL A 215 -4.37 -4.90 -3.34
CA VAL A 215 -4.52 -6.01 -4.28
C VAL A 215 -3.73 -7.19 -3.76
N ALA A 216 -4.38 -8.35 -3.59
CA ALA A 216 -3.75 -9.54 -3.04
C ALA A 216 -4.31 -10.80 -3.68
N GLY A 217 -3.43 -11.77 -3.97
CA GLY A 217 -3.84 -13.13 -4.31
C GLY A 217 -4.41 -13.84 -3.09
N THR A 218 -5.30 -14.81 -3.29
CA THR A 218 -5.85 -15.63 -2.19
C THR A 218 -4.81 -16.51 -1.52
N ASN A 219 -3.64 -16.72 -2.15
CA ASN A 219 -2.47 -17.34 -1.54
C ASN A 219 -1.84 -16.54 -0.39
N LYS A 220 -2.28 -15.30 -0.18
CA LYS A 220 -1.87 -14.46 0.93
C LYS A 220 -2.76 -14.60 2.16
N ILE A 221 -3.84 -15.40 2.06
CA ILE A 221 -4.70 -15.69 3.21
C ILE A 221 -4.00 -16.72 4.10
N VAL A 222 -3.91 -16.43 5.39
CA VAL A 222 -3.27 -17.25 6.42
C VAL A 222 -4.21 -17.45 7.60
N LYS A 223 -3.96 -18.46 8.42
CA LYS A 223 -4.83 -18.81 9.54
C LYS A 223 -4.97 -17.68 10.56
N ASP A 224 -3.85 -17.12 11.00
CA ASP A 224 -3.77 -16.19 12.13
C ASP A 224 -2.55 -15.26 12.05
N GLU A 225 -2.41 -14.38 13.05
CA GLU A 225 -1.32 -13.40 13.11
C GLU A 225 0.07 -14.02 13.22
N ALA A 226 0.18 -15.17 13.92
CA ALA A 226 1.46 -15.86 14.06
C ALA A 226 1.90 -16.42 12.70
N GLU A 227 0.96 -16.96 11.92
CA GLU A 227 1.23 -17.36 10.54
C GLU A 227 1.49 -16.15 9.62
N ALA A 228 0.81 -15.02 9.82
CA ALA A 228 1.07 -13.78 9.08
C ALA A 228 2.51 -13.28 9.29
N TRP A 229 3.00 -13.32 10.53
CA TRP A 229 4.38 -13.01 10.85
C TRP A 229 5.34 -13.98 10.15
N LYS A 230 5.12 -15.29 10.28
CA LYS A 230 5.95 -16.32 9.62
C LYS A 230 5.98 -16.16 8.11
N ARG A 231 4.82 -15.95 7.47
CA ARG A 231 4.74 -15.67 6.02
C ARG A 231 5.58 -14.45 5.67
N THR A 232 5.49 -13.39 6.46
CA THR A 232 6.23 -12.15 6.21
C THR A 232 7.75 -12.34 6.34
N THR A 233 8.22 -13.00 7.40
CA THR A 233 9.66 -13.10 7.72
C THR A 233 10.35 -14.27 7.03
N GLU A 234 9.70 -15.43 6.96
CA GLU A 234 10.32 -16.68 6.49
C GLU A 234 10.06 -16.90 4.99
N PHE A 235 8.99 -16.30 4.45
CA PHE A 235 8.65 -16.44 3.03
C PHE A 235 8.85 -15.15 2.25
N CYS A 236 8.23 -14.02 2.61
CA CYS A 236 8.34 -12.78 1.81
C CYS A 236 9.75 -12.17 1.86
N LEU A 237 10.36 -12.08 3.03
CA LEU A 237 11.62 -11.37 3.23
C LEU A 237 12.77 -11.92 2.36
N PRO A 238 12.98 -13.25 2.21
CA PRO A 238 13.95 -13.79 1.25
C PRO A 238 13.78 -13.29 -0.19
N PHE A 239 12.55 -13.23 -0.71
CA PHE A 239 12.27 -12.70 -2.05
C PHE A 239 12.51 -11.18 -2.13
N VAL A 240 12.20 -10.44 -1.06
CA VAL A 240 12.51 -9.00 -0.99
C VAL A 240 14.02 -8.76 -0.94
N SER A 241 14.80 -9.62 -0.26
CA SER A 241 16.26 -9.59 -0.27
C SER A 241 16.82 -9.85 -1.68
N ALA A 242 16.33 -10.88 -2.36
CA ALA A 242 16.68 -11.17 -3.75
C ALA A 242 16.39 -10.00 -4.70
N TYR A 243 15.20 -9.40 -4.59
CA TYR A 243 14.87 -8.17 -5.31
C TYR A 243 15.85 -7.04 -5.00
N SER A 244 16.16 -6.81 -3.72
CA SER A 244 17.01 -5.72 -3.26
C SER A 244 18.46 -5.86 -3.74
N ARG A 245 18.99 -7.09 -3.83
CA ARG A 245 20.29 -7.38 -4.44
C ARG A 245 20.34 -6.94 -5.89
N ARG A 246 19.28 -7.18 -6.66
CA ARG A 246 19.20 -6.81 -8.07
C ARG A 246 19.03 -5.31 -8.26
N ALA A 247 18.01 -4.75 -7.62
CA ALA A 247 17.57 -3.37 -7.82
C ALA A 247 18.47 -2.33 -7.14
N PHE A 248 18.96 -2.62 -5.94
CA PHE A 248 19.68 -1.64 -5.10
C PHE A 248 21.11 -2.02 -4.77
N LYS A 249 21.58 -3.20 -5.19
CA LYS A 249 22.91 -3.75 -4.85
C LYS A 249 23.13 -3.87 -3.34
N ILE A 250 22.05 -4.07 -2.58
CA ILE A 250 22.07 -4.31 -1.14
C ILE A 250 22.02 -5.82 -0.90
N LYS A 251 22.89 -6.34 -0.03
CA LYS A 251 23.02 -7.80 0.21
C LYS A 251 21.74 -8.44 0.74
N GLU A 252 21.13 -7.83 1.76
CA GLU A 252 19.96 -8.34 2.46
C GLU A 252 18.98 -7.20 2.74
N ALA A 253 17.71 -7.45 2.50
CA ALA A 253 16.65 -6.57 2.95
C ALA A 253 16.40 -6.80 4.45
N PHE A 254 15.90 -5.77 5.12
CA PHE A 254 15.44 -5.87 6.50
C PHE A 254 14.17 -5.05 6.67
N MET A 255 13.36 -5.44 7.65
CA MET A 255 12.16 -4.71 8.04
C MET A 255 12.50 -3.81 9.22
N THR A 256 12.14 -2.54 9.13
CA THR A 256 12.21 -1.62 10.29
C THR A 256 10.91 -1.60 11.07
N ASN A 257 9.81 -1.98 10.41
CA ASN A 257 8.49 -2.01 10.98
C ASN A 257 7.68 -3.17 10.39
N TYR A 258 6.75 -3.64 11.22
CA TYR A 258 5.71 -4.59 10.86
C TYR A 258 4.41 -4.04 11.41
N GLU A 259 3.40 -3.96 10.56
CA GLU A 259 2.11 -3.41 10.91
C GLU A 259 1.02 -4.43 10.64
N LEU A 260 0.06 -4.44 11.56
CA LEU A 260 -1.12 -5.26 11.46
C LEU A 260 -2.36 -4.38 11.55
N LEU A 261 -3.01 -4.19 10.41
CA LEU A 261 -4.23 -3.40 10.29
C LEU A 261 -5.38 -4.22 10.84
N ARG A 262 -5.93 -3.76 11.96
CA ARG A 262 -6.99 -4.44 12.72
C ARG A 262 -8.39 -4.16 12.20
N ALA A 263 -8.60 -2.94 11.73
CA ALA A 263 -9.89 -2.44 11.25
C ALA A 263 -9.65 -1.12 10.48
N THR A 264 -10.67 -0.68 9.76
CA THR A 264 -10.68 0.64 9.13
C THR A 264 -12.04 1.30 9.32
N GLN A 265 -12.11 2.62 9.16
CA GLN A 265 -13.35 3.38 9.22
C GLN A 265 -13.78 3.80 7.82
N ASN A 266 -15.10 3.91 7.63
CA ASN A 266 -15.73 4.50 6.44
C ASN A 266 -15.37 3.84 5.10
N GLY A 267 -14.91 2.58 5.12
CA GLY A 267 -14.51 1.85 3.92
C GLY A 267 -13.34 2.49 3.16
N ARG A 268 -12.47 3.24 3.86
CA ARG A 268 -11.29 3.89 3.29
C ARG A 268 -10.34 2.90 2.61
N ILE A 269 -10.22 1.70 3.19
CA ILE A 269 -9.36 0.64 2.69
C ILE A 269 -10.23 -0.39 1.98
N GLN A 270 -9.95 -0.58 0.69
CA GLN A 270 -10.60 -1.55 -0.19
C GLN A 270 -9.63 -2.67 -0.51
N VAL A 271 -10.08 -3.92 -0.42
CA VAL A 271 -9.29 -5.12 -0.68
C VAL A 271 -9.83 -5.79 -1.92
N VAL A 272 -8.98 -6.01 -2.91
CA VAL A 272 -9.25 -6.81 -4.12
C VAL A 272 -8.54 -8.15 -3.95
N LEU A 273 -9.31 -9.18 -3.58
CA LEU A 273 -8.85 -10.56 -3.47
C LEU A 273 -8.96 -11.25 -4.83
N VAL A 274 -7.82 -11.70 -5.35
CA VAL A 274 -7.71 -12.34 -6.66
C VAL A 274 -7.54 -13.84 -6.47
N LYS A 275 -8.36 -14.67 -7.13
CA LYS A 275 -8.26 -16.15 -7.09
C LYS A 275 -7.06 -16.70 -7.91
N GLU A 276 -5.92 -16.04 -7.80
CA GLU A 276 -4.63 -16.44 -8.37
C GLU A 276 -3.52 -16.27 -7.35
N ALA A 277 -2.42 -16.99 -7.56
CA ALA A 277 -1.27 -16.96 -6.66
C ALA A 277 -0.34 -15.80 -7.04
N LEU A 278 -0.57 -14.63 -6.44
CA LEU A 278 0.10 -13.38 -6.81
C LEU A 278 1.20 -12.99 -5.82
N GLY A 279 2.31 -12.52 -6.38
CA GLY A 279 3.51 -12.09 -5.67
C GLY A 279 4.00 -13.11 -4.66
N PHE A 280 4.80 -12.61 -3.73
CA PHE A 280 5.24 -13.32 -2.54
C PHE A 280 4.79 -12.57 -1.30
#